data_AF-A0A6V7XLJ4-F1
#
_entry.id   AF-A0A6V7XLJ4-F1
#
_cell.length_a   1.000
_cell.length_b   1.000
_cell.length_c   1.000
_cell.angle_alpha   90.00
_cell.angle_beta   90.00
_cell.angle_gamma   90.00
#
_symmetry.space_group_name_H-M   'P 1'
#
loop_
_entity.id
_entity.type
_entity.pdbx_description
1 polymer ?
#
loop_
_entity_poly.entity_id
_entity_poly.type
_entity_poly.pdbx_seq_one_letter_code
_entity_poly.pdbx_strand_id
1 'polypeptide(L)'
;MNDTIIELNMENQKFPGITRCMETEGGWANGCFYVDPACLFYRFSAVPTNDPKILEIFRCPKWDLELDVKIIIETQNDKQEKLISLKPGFTTEWNDLRITATSMTVAPLPILNQLFVSDENRVAILESESEDKLRSFRCSSKAAAIKFNECKLDPLSCDCNSADHNVACLCYELLETRQLFKRDLTLPFEHNGILLDVDHGTIKVSPDLSAAQIQTQIKGLTLKTEILANKCKVTNVKLIGCYKCNRGAKLELTCKTDFGNSLGNIVCPSLTTFTTCVPKGETRNLSVHLSHSQIDETCEIFCGSSYSKFELKGILNHPEETIETKWAQKHSNKMQSLMDIDLTHLLKFLFFPRYLLILLLALFSFVLIGYCFLPCLTRFLLFRLVNIFCARSVAPKRNFYKDI
;
A
#
# COMPACT_ATOMS: atom_id res chain seq x y z
N MET A 1 21.66 -3.08 -3.73
CA MET A 1 22.88 -2.89 -2.93
C MET A 1 22.56 -1.90 -1.82
N ASN A 2 22.81 -2.27 -0.56
CA ASN A 2 22.57 -1.40 0.60
C ASN A 2 23.90 -0.79 1.01
N ASP A 3 24.42 0.10 0.16
CA ASP A 3 25.74 0.67 0.35
C ASP A 3 25.65 1.76 1.42
N THR A 4 26.43 1.59 2.49
CA THR A 4 26.58 2.56 3.56
C THR A 4 27.48 3.69 3.08
N ILE A 5 26.90 4.88 2.95
CA ILE A 5 27.59 6.11 2.55
C ILE A 5 27.93 6.87 3.83
N ILE A 6 29.20 7.21 4.01
CA ILE A 6 29.75 7.82 5.24
C ILE A 6 29.08 9.17 5.50
N GLU A 7 28.74 9.86 4.42
CA GLU A 7 28.10 11.17 4.42
C GLU A 7 26.70 11.11 5.03
N LEU A 8 25.95 10.01 4.88
CA LEU A 8 24.56 9.89 5.35
C LEU A 8 24.48 9.49 6.84
N ASN A 9 23.78 10.32 7.63
CA ASN A 9 23.59 10.16 9.08
C ASN A 9 23.24 8.71 9.49
N MET A 10 24.03 8.15 10.42
CA MET A 10 23.91 6.78 10.94
C MET A 10 22.56 6.49 11.62
N GLU A 11 21.85 7.49 12.14
CA GLU A 11 20.55 7.26 12.80
C GLU A 11 19.49 6.70 11.85
N ASN A 12 19.48 7.13 10.59
CA ASN A 12 18.55 6.66 9.57
C ASN A 12 18.95 5.30 8.93
N GLN A 13 20.13 4.78 9.28
CA GLN A 13 20.61 3.46 8.84
C GLN A 13 20.00 2.31 9.68
N LYS A 14 19.43 2.61 10.85
CA LYS A 14 18.76 1.62 11.71
C LYS A 14 17.46 1.08 11.10
N PHE A 15 16.90 1.82 10.15
CA PHE A 15 15.64 1.50 9.51
C PHE A 15 15.81 1.02 8.06
N PRO A 16 14.91 0.14 7.58
CA PRO A 16 14.93 -0.34 6.22
C PRO A 16 14.72 0.84 5.27
N GLY A 17 15.62 0.95 4.29
CA GLY A 17 15.68 2.10 3.42
C GLY A 17 16.63 1.87 2.26
N ILE A 18 16.57 2.77 1.31
CA ILE A 18 17.25 2.65 0.03
C ILE A 18 18.08 3.90 -0.19
N THR A 19 19.36 3.67 -0.41
CA THR A 19 20.34 4.72 -0.71
C THR A 19 20.48 4.85 -2.23
N ARG A 20 20.49 6.08 -2.73
CA ARG A 20 20.70 6.42 -4.14
C ARG A 20 21.57 7.67 -4.27
N CYS A 21 22.04 7.89 -5.49
CA CYS A 21 22.67 9.13 -5.94
C CYS A 21 21.88 9.67 -7.12
N MET A 22 21.78 10.98 -7.22
CA MET A 22 21.38 11.69 -8.43
C MET A 22 22.49 12.63 -8.87
N GLU A 23 22.72 12.73 -10.17
CA GLU A 23 23.67 13.69 -10.73
C GLU A 23 23.10 15.11 -10.63
N THR A 24 23.95 16.05 -10.22
CA THR A 24 23.65 17.48 -10.15
C THR A 24 24.73 18.26 -10.89
N GLU A 25 24.44 19.51 -11.22
CA GLU A 25 25.39 20.36 -11.92
C GLU A 25 26.66 20.60 -11.09
N GLY A 26 27.82 20.45 -11.73
CA GLY A 26 29.11 20.83 -11.18
C GLY A 26 29.47 22.30 -11.46
N GLY A 27 30.73 22.64 -11.27
CA GLY A 27 31.30 23.94 -11.60
C GLY A 27 31.19 25.00 -10.49
N TRP A 28 31.95 26.07 -10.68
CA TRP A 28 32.19 27.08 -9.65
C TRP A 28 30.92 27.86 -9.27
N ALA A 29 29.98 27.99 -10.22
CA ALA A 29 28.68 28.63 -9.98
C ALA A 29 27.83 27.85 -8.96
N ASN A 30 28.03 26.54 -8.86
CA ASN A 30 27.30 25.61 -8.00
C ASN A 30 28.13 25.15 -6.78
N GLY A 31 29.22 25.86 -6.46
CA GLY A 31 30.07 25.59 -5.30
C GLY A 31 31.08 24.45 -5.47
N CYS A 32 31.24 23.89 -6.66
CA CYS A 32 32.18 22.81 -6.95
C CYS A 32 33.43 23.34 -7.65
N PHE A 33 34.64 22.88 -7.30
CA PHE A 33 35.88 23.28 -8.00
C PHE A 33 36.01 22.64 -9.39
N TYR A 34 35.52 21.41 -9.55
CA TYR A 34 35.51 20.69 -10.82
C TYR A 34 34.20 20.94 -11.56
N VAL A 35 34.25 20.91 -12.90
CA VAL A 35 33.09 21.08 -13.80
C VAL A 35 32.34 19.77 -14.06
N ASP A 36 32.92 18.64 -13.65
CA ASP A 36 32.25 17.34 -13.73
C ASP A 36 30.98 17.33 -12.88
N PRO A 37 29.94 16.56 -13.27
CA PRO A 37 28.71 16.46 -12.50
C PRO A 37 28.99 16.06 -11.04
N ALA A 38 28.36 16.77 -10.12
CA ALA A 38 28.37 16.39 -8.72
C ALA A 38 27.33 15.28 -8.47
N CYS A 39 27.49 14.53 -7.39
CA CYS A 39 26.54 13.50 -6.97
C CYS A 39 25.86 13.92 -5.67
N LEU A 40 24.54 14.02 -5.70
CA LEU A 40 23.71 14.26 -4.53
C LEU A 40 23.25 12.92 -3.97
N PHE A 41 23.89 12.48 -2.90
CA PHE A 41 23.54 11.26 -2.19
C PHE A 41 22.32 11.46 -1.28
N TYR A 42 21.38 10.53 -1.35
CA TYR A 42 20.18 10.55 -0.50
C TYR A 42 19.74 9.15 -0.12
N ARG A 43 18.98 9.07 0.98
CA ARG A 43 18.35 7.84 1.44
C ARG A 43 16.93 8.13 1.89
N PHE A 44 15.99 7.34 1.39
CA PHE A 44 14.64 7.28 1.95
C PHE A 44 14.49 5.97 2.72
N SER A 45 13.90 6.06 3.91
CA SER A 45 13.70 4.93 4.82
C SER A 45 12.25 4.90 5.29
N ALA A 46 11.71 3.71 5.48
CA ALA A 46 10.47 3.54 6.23
C ALA A 46 10.77 3.73 7.72
N VAL A 47 9.93 4.46 8.43
CA VAL A 47 10.08 4.71 9.87
C VAL A 47 8.80 4.23 10.57
N PRO A 48 8.89 3.48 11.68
CA PRO A 48 7.71 3.00 12.37
C PRO A 48 6.90 4.18 12.94
N THR A 49 5.58 4.04 12.93
CA THR A 49 4.67 4.94 13.63
C THR A 49 4.66 4.65 15.13
N ASN A 50 4.06 5.53 15.93
CA ASN A 50 3.96 5.36 17.38
C ASN A 50 3.18 4.09 17.81
N ASP A 51 2.29 3.59 16.95
CA ASP A 51 1.49 2.38 17.16
C ASP A 51 1.50 1.52 15.87
N PRO A 52 2.56 0.70 15.66
CA PRO A 52 2.70 -0.09 14.44
C PRO A 52 1.76 -1.30 14.47
N LYS A 53 0.83 -1.36 13.52
CA LYS A 53 -0.04 -2.52 13.34
C LYS A 53 0.57 -3.48 12.33
N ILE A 54 0.76 -4.72 12.75
CA ILE A 54 1.25 -5.79 11.88
C ILE A 54 0.06 -6.40 11.17
N LEU A 55 0.11 -6.44 9.85
CA LEU A 55 -0.90 -7.03 9.00
C LEU A 55 -0.34 -8.28 8.34
N GLU A 56 -1.11 -9.35 8.33
CA GLU A 56 -0.79 -10.56 7.59
C GLU A 56 -1.54 -10.56 6.27
N ILE A 57 -0.81 -10.65 5.16
CA ILE A 57 -1.39 -10.78 3.83
C ILE A 57 -1.17 -12.22 3.36
N PHE A 58 -2.25 -12.90 3.01
CA PHE A 58 -2.18 -14.31 2.65
C PHE A 58 -3.21 -14.68 1.57
N ARG A 59 -3.01 -15.84 0.96
CA ARG A 59 -3.93 -16.47 -0.01
C ARG A 59 -4.12 -17.93 0.36
N CYS A 60 -5.26 -18.50 -0.02
CA CYS A 60 -5.55 -19.91 0.17
C CYS A 60 -5.24 -20.68 -1.13
N PRO A 61 -4.08 -21.36 -1.24
CA PRO A 61 -3.70 -22.05 -2.48
C PRO A 61 -4.53 -23.32 -2.75
N LYS A 62 -5.21 -23.83 -1.72
CA LYS A 62 -6.03 -25.04 -1.77
C LYS A 62 -7.27 -24.84 -0.92
N TRP A 63 -8.38 -25.37 -1.41
CA TRP A 63 -9.66 -25.44 -0.72
C TRP A 63 -10.07 -26.90 -0.59
N ASP A 64 -10.30 -27.34 0.64
CA ASP A 64 -10.77 -28.70 0.91
C ASP A 64 -12.31 -28.70 0.93
N LEU A 65 -12.91 -29.56 0.11
CA LEU A 65 -14.36 -29.68 0.01
C LEU A 65 -14.91 -30.59 1.10
N GLU A 66 -15.99 -30.15 1.74
CA GLU A 66 -16.68 -30.84 2.82
C GLU A 66 -18.20 -30.71 2.62
N LEU A 67 -18.93 -31.80 2.80
CA LEU A 67 -20.39 -31.83 2.67
C LEU A 67 -21.02 -32.37 3.95
N ASP A 68 -21.75 -31.51 4.66
CA ASP A 68 -22.53 -31.90 5.82
C ASP A 68 -23.88 -32.50 5.39
N VAL A 69 -24.09 -33.76 5.76
CA VAL A 69 -25.31 -34.51 5.44
C VAL A 69 -26.03 -34.91 6.72
N LYS A 70 -27.31 -34.56 6.80
CA LYS A 70 -28.22 -35.07 7.83
C LYS A 70 -28.94 -36.31 7.31
N ILE A 71 -28.72 -37.44 7.97
CA ILE A 71 -29.38 -38.71 7.65
C ILE A 71 -30.47 -38.94 8.69
N ILE A 72 -31.64 -39.33 8.21
CA ILE A 72 -32.80 -39.66 9.04
C ILE A 72 -33.25 -41.07 8.64
N ILE A 73 -33.24 -42.00 9.59
CA ILE A 73 -33.78 -43.36 9.42
C ILE A 73 -35.04 -43.45 10.26
N GLU A 74 -36.17 -43.66 9.61
CA GLU A 74 -37.47 -43.81 10.27
C GLU A 74 -37.98 -45.22 10.06
N THR A 75 -38.24 -45.91 11.17
CA THR A 75 -38.86 -47.24 11.21
C THR A 75 -40.22 -47.12 11.91
N GLN A 76 -41.01 -48.20 11.94
CA GLN A 76 -42.32 -48.18 12.63
C GLN A 76 -42.23 -47.83 14.12
N ASN A 77 -41.08 -48.09 14.76
CA ASN A 77 -40.91 -47.96 16.21
C ASN A 77 -39.86 -46.92 16.64
N ASP A 78 -38.98 -46.48 15.74
CA ASP A 78 -37.84 -45.63 16.09
C ASP A 78 -37.48 -44.68 14.94
N LYS A 79 -37.03 -43.48 15.31
CA LYS A 79 -36.54 -42.45 14.40
C LYS A 79 -35.15 -42.02 14.85
N GLN A 80 -34.14 -42.35 14.05
CA GLN A 80 -32.75 -42.04 14.31
C GLN A 80 -32.26 -40.94 13.37
N GLU A 81 -31.52 -39.98 13.92
CA GLU A 81 -30.93 -38.87 13.16
C GLU A 81 -29.42 -38.80 13.40
N LYS A 82 -28.64 -38.62 12.33
CA LYS A 82 -27.19 -38.44 12.41
C LYS A 82 -26.72 -37.37 11.43
N LEU A 83 -25.90 -36.45 11.93
CA LEU A 83 -25.11 -35.53 11.11
C LEU A 83 -23.76 -36.19 10.83
N ILE A 84 -23.40 -36.29 9.56
CA ILE A 84 -22.07 -36.72 9.11
C ILE A 84 -21.49 -35.69 8.15
N SER A 85 -20.18 -35.53 8.18
CA SER A 85 -19.45 -34.78 7.18
C SER A 85 -18.81 -35.76 6.19
N LEU A 86 -19.03 -35.53 4.90
CA LEU A 86 -18.48 -36.31 3.81
C LEU A 86 -17.35 -35.53 3.13
N LYS A 87 -16.27 -36.26 2.80
CA LYS A 87 -15.19 -35.77 1.96
C LYS A 87 -15.22 -36.50 0.62
N PRO A 88 -14.89 -35.83 -0.50
CA PRO A 88 -14.86 -36.47 -1.82
C PRO A 88 -14.01 -37.74 -1.82
N GLY A 89 -14.57 -38.85 -2.31
CA GLY A 89 -13.87 -40.14 -2.44
C GLY A 89 -13.75 -40.96 -1.14
N PHE A 90 -14.19 -40.44 0.01
CA PHE A 90 -14.19 -41.19 1.27
C PHE A 90 -15.58 -41.77 1.57
N THR A 91 -15.60 -43.04 2.01
CA THR A 91 -16.81 -43.72 2.46
C THR A 91 -16.95 -43.57 3.98
N THR A 92 -18.09 -43.03 4.41
CA THR A 92 -18.50 -42.99 5.81
C THR A 92 -19.52 -44.08 6.07
N GLU A 93 -19.33 -44.85 7.13
CA GLU A 93 -20.23 -45.94 7.54
C GLU A 93 -21.03 -45.53 8.77
N TRP A 94 -22.34 -45.78 8.73
CA TRP A 94 -23.23 -45.59 9.86
C TRP A 94 -24.31 -46.66 9.85
N ASN A 95 -24.32 -47.53 10.88
CA ASN A 95 -25.18 -48.72 10.94
C ASN A 95 -25.01 -49.59 9.67
N ASP A 96 -26.11 -49.92 8.98
CA ASP A 96 -26.12 -50.68 7.72
C ASP A 96 -25.98 -49.80 6.47
N LEU A 97 -25.68 -48.50 6.64
CA LEU A 97 -25.49 -47.54 5.56
C LEU A 97 -24.00 -47.28 5.31
N ARG A 98 -23.60 -47.36 4.05
CA ARG A 98 -22.31 -46.85 3.58
C ARG A 98 -22.58 -45.72 2.60
N ILE A 99 -22.08 -44.54 2.91
CA ILE A 99 -22.37 -43.32 2.16
C ILE A 99 -21.05 -42.74 1.67
N THR A 100 -20.95 -42.51 0.37
CA THR A 100 -19.74 -41.99 -0.28
C THR A 100 -20.10 -40.80 -1.14
N ALA A 101 -19.44 -39.66 -0.93
CA ALA A 101 -19.49 -38.55 -1.87
C ALA A 101 -18.55 -38.87 -3.06
N THR A 102 -19.10 -39.48 -4.11
CA THR A 102 -18.33 -39.93 -5.29
C THR A 102 -17.76 -38.76 -6.09
N SER A 103 -18.48 -37.64 -6.17
CA SER A 103 -18.01 -36.40 -6.75
C SER A 103 -18.66 -35.21 -6.08
N MET A 104 -17.94 -34.10 -5.99
CA MET A 104 -18.44 -32.83 -5.52
C MET A 104 -17.87 -31.74 -6.41
N THR A 105 -18.72 -30.83 -6.86
CA THR A 105 -18.33 -29.71 -7.72
C THR A 105 -18.94 -28.43 -7.19
N VAL A 106 -18.09 -27.41 -7.06
CA VAL A 106 -18.48 -26.03 -6.82
C VAL A 106 -18.28 -25.28 -8.13
N ALA A 107 -19.16 -24.31 -8.44
CA ALA A 107 -18.95 -23.42 -9.58
C ALA A 107 -17.56 -22.75 -9.49
N PRO A 108 -16.92 -22.37 -10.61
CA PRO A 108 -15.67 -21.63 -10.54
C PRO A 108 -15.90 -20.31 -9.80
N LEU A 109 -15.31 -20.18 -8.61
CA LEU A 109 -15.46 -19.03 -7.73
C LEU A 109 -14.19 -18.17 -7.78
N PRO A 110 -14.18 -17.02 -8.48
CA PRO A 110 -12.99 -16.15 -8.56
C PRO A 110 -12.47 -15.70 -7.19
N ILE A 111 -13.39 -15.59 -6.22
CA ILE A 111 -13.10 -15.22 -4.84
C ILE A 111 -12.15 -16.20 -4.12
N LEU A 112 -12.05 -17.45 -4.59
CA LEU A 112 -11.14 -18.46 -4.03
C LEU A 112 -9.66 -18.15 -4.31
N ASN A 113 -9.36 -17.27 -5.27
CA ASN A 113 -8.00 -16.86 -5.61
C ASN A 113 -7.70 -15.41 -5.18
N GLN A 114 -8.51 -14.83 -4.30
CA GLN A 114 -8.27 -13.49 -3.77
C GLN A 114 -7.20 -13.50 -2.66
N LEU A 115 -6.63 -12.32 -2.43
CA LEU A 115 -5.79 -12.05 -1.28
C LEU A 115 -6.66 -11.62 -0.10
N PHE A 116 -6.24 -12.05 1.09
CA PHE A 116 -6.84 -11.66 2.34
C PHE A 116 -5.83 -10.88 3.17
N VAL A 117 -6.33 -9.96 3.98
CA VAL A 117 -5.57 -9.23 4.99
C VAL A 117 -6.15 -9.50 6.37
N SER A 118 -5.30 -9.79 7.34
CA SER A 118 -5.66 -10.03 8.73
C SER A 118 -4.91 -9.13 9.69
N ASP A 119 -5.62 -8.62 10.70
CA ASP A 119 -5.05 -7.90 11.86
C ASP A 119 -5.11 -8.73 13.15
N GLU A 120 -5.15 -10.06 13.01
CA GLU A 120 -5.38 -11.08 14.06
C GLU A 120 -6.84 -11.16 14.55
N ASN A 121 -7.54 -10.03 14.61
CA ASN A 121 -8.92 -9.97 15.07
C ASN A 121 -9.94 -10.07 13.93
N ARG A 122 -9.58 -9.54 12.76
CA ARG A 122 -10.48 -9.42 11.61
C ARG A 122 -9.75 -9.86 10.36
N VAL A 123 -10.49 -10.43 9.43
CA VAL A 123 -10.03 -10.78 8.09
C VAL A 123 -10.84 -9.98 7.08
N ALA A 124 -10.20 -9.45 6.06
CA ALA A 124 -10.86 -8.77 4.95
C ALA A 124 -10.28 -9.23 3.61
N ILE A 125 -11.09 -9.10 2.56
CA ILE A 125 -10.66 -9.25 1.17
C ILE A 125 -9.80 -8.04 0.81
N LEU A 126 -8.63 -8.29 0.21
CA LEU A 126 -7.71 -7.26 -0.24
C LEU A 126 -7.98 -6.92 -1.71
N GLU A 127 -8.37 -5.68 -1.98
CA GLU A 127 -8.51 -5.14 -3.35
C GLU A 127 -7.15 -5.04 -4.04
N SER A 128 -7.10 -5.25 -5.36
CA SER A 128 -5.86 -5.23 -6.15
C SER A 128 -5.12 -3.89 -6.04
N GLU A 129 -5.83 -2.76 -6.02
CA GLU A 129 -5.22 -1.43 -5.84
C GLU A 129 -4.51 -1.30 -4.49
N SER A 130 -5.06 -1.94 -3.45
CA SER A 130 -4.48 -1.95 -2.11
C SER A 130 -3.28 -2.89 -2.04
N GLU A 131 -3.31 -3.97 -2.82
CA GLU A 131 -2.19 -4.90 -2.94
C GLU A 131 -0.92 -4.17 -3.39
N ASP A 132 -1.00 -3.36 -4.45
CA ASP A 132 0.14 -2.61 -4.99
C ASP A 132 0.75 -1.66 -3.95
N LYS A 133 -0.09 -0.95 -3.20
CA LYS A 133 0.36 -0.07 -2.10
C LYS A 133 1.02 -0.86 -0.97
N LEU A 134 0.50 -2.03 -0.63
CA LEU A 134 1.08 -2.92 0.39
C LEU A 134 2.32 -3.68 -0.10
N ARG A 135 2.61 -3.69 -1.41
CA ARG A 135 3.86 -4.26 -1.94
C ARG A 135 5.08 -3.42 -1.58
N SER A 136 4.89 -2.12 -1.40
CA SER A 136 5.94 -1.15 -1.12
C SER A 136 6.76 -1.49 0.13
N PHE A 137 6.16 -2.10 1.16
CA PHE A 137 6.85 -2.45 2.39
C PHE A 137 6.38 -3.81 2.92
N ARG A 138 7.31 -4.79 2.97
CA ARG A 138 6.98 -6.18 3.33
C ARG A 138 8.01 -6.77 4.27
N CYS A 139 7.54 -7.61 5.18
CA CYS A 139 8.38 -8.38 6.10
C CYS A 139 8.15 -9.88 5.83
N SER A 140 9.18 -10.71 6.02
CA SER A 140 9.08 -12.16 5.75
C SER A 140 8.30 -12.93 6.82
N SER A 141 8.12 -12.36 8.00
CA SER A 141 7.41 -12.98 9.12
C SER A 141 6.92 -11.92 10.12
N LYS A 142 6.00 -12.33 11.00
CA LYS A 142 5.55 -11.51 12.14
C LYS A 142 6.73 -11.08 13.03
N ALA A 143 7.67 -11.98 13.30
CA ALA A 143 8.85 -11.67 14.10
C ALA A 143 9.75 -10.60 13.43
N ALA A 144 9.94 -10.68 12.11
CA ALA A 144 10.67 -9.66 11.35
C ALA A 144 9.93 -8.31 11.37
N ALA A 145 8.60 -8.33 11.27
CA ALA A 145 7.78 -7.12 11.37
C ALA A 145 7.88 -6.44 12.74
N ILE A 146 7.93 -7.22 13.84
CA ILE A 146 8.15 -6.68 15.19
C ILE A 146 9.51 -5.99 15.30
N LYS A 147 10.56 -6.57 14.73
CA LYS A 147 11.91 -5.97 14.74
C LYS A 147 12.04 -4.78 13.79
N PHE A 148 11.19 -4.71 12.76
CA PHE A 148 11.09 -3.67 11.72
C PHE A 148 12.31 -3.54 10.79
N ASN A 149 13.53 -3.65 11.31
CA ASN A 149 14.79 -3.56 10.56
C ASN A 149 15.01 -4.71 9.55
N GLU A 150 14.36 -5.85 9.75
CA GLU A 150 14.43 -7.01 8.86
C GLU A 150 13.44 -6.93 7.68
N CYS A 151 12.60 -5.90 7.63
CA CYS A 151 11.65 -5.68 6.55
C CYS A 151 12.33 -5.10 5.30
N LYS A 152 11.70 -5.28 4.15
CA LYS A 152 12.18 -4.81 2.85
C LYS A 152 11.26 -3.71 2.33
N LEU A 153 11.88 -2.60 1.95
CA LEU A 153 11.23 -1.50 1.23
C LEU A 153 11.45 -1.70 -0.27
N ASP A 154 10.43 -1.48 -1.08
CA ASP A 154 10.50 -1.55 -2.53
C ASP A 154 11.20 -0.28 -3.07
N PRO A 155 12.20 -0.41 -3.96
CA PRO A 155 12.83 0.72 -4.65
C PRO A 155 11.90 1.68 -5.37
N LEU A 156 10.69 1.25 -5.73
CA LEU A 156 9.70 2.07 -6.42
C LEU A 156 8.69 2.75 -5.47
N SER A 157 8.87 2.61 -4.15
CA SER A 157 7.96 3.17 -3.14
C SER A 157 7.98 4.70 -3.07
N CYS A 158 9.04 5.32 -3.55
CA CYS A 158 9.24 6.77 -3.53
C CYS A 158 9.85 7.23 -4.85
N ASP A 159 9.30 8.32 -5.39
CA ASP A 159 9.88 9.07 -6.50
C ASP A 159 10.60 10.30 -5.94
N CYS A 160 11.87 10.48 -6.27
CA CYS A 160 12.71 11.53 -5.70
C CYS A 160 13.42 12.30 -6.81
N ASN A 161 13.29 13.63 -6.77
CA ASN A 161 13.89 14.54 -7.73
C ASN A 161 14.82 15.55 -7.04
N SER A 162 15.77 16.09 -7.80
CA SER A 162 16.66 17.17 -7.35
C SER A 162 15.86 18.47 -7.22
N ALA A 163 16.01 19.14 -6.10
CA ALA A 163 15.47 20.48 -5.84
C ALA A 163 16.62 21.38 -5.36
N ASP A 164 17.33 21.97 -6.30
CA ASP A 164 18.59 22.70 -6.09
C ASP A 164 19.65 21.82 -5.39
N HIS A 165 20.00 22.16 -4.14
CA HIS A 165 20.91 21.40 -3.28
C HIS A 165 20.19 20.40 -2.36
N ASN A 166 18.88 20.21 -2.54
CA ASN A 166 18.06 19.31 -1.73
C ASN A 166 17.45 18.20 -2.59
N VAL A 167 16.94 17.17 -1.91
CA VAL A 167 16.14 16.12 -2.54
C VAL A 167 14.70 16.25 -2.09
N ALA A 168 13.78 16.28 -3.05
CA ALA A 168 12.35 16.22 -2.81
C ALA A 168 11.84 14.83 -3.18
N CYS A 169 11.28 14.10 -2.21
CA CYS A 169 10.72 12.77 -2.42
C CYS A 169 9.20 12.78 -2.22
N LEU A 170 8.50 12.15 -3.16
CA LEU A 170 7.08 11.81 -3.11
C LEU A 170 6.97 10.31 -2.89
N CYS A 171 6.50 9.91 -1.71
CA CYS A 171 6.34 8.51 -1.36
C CYS A 171 4.85 8.14 -1.32
N TYR A 172 4.54 6.90 -1.68
CA TYR A 172 3.20 6.36 -1.45
C TYR A 172 2.93 6.30 0.05
N GLU A 173 1.78 6.82 0.47
CA GLU A 173 1.33 6.67 1.84
C GLU A 173 0.93 5.21 2.06
N LEU A 174 1.51 4.57 3.09
CA LEU A 174 1.09 3.23 3.49
C LEU A 174 -0.37 3.33 3.95
N LEU A 175 -1.23 2.50 3.36
CA LEU A 175 -2.66 2.50 3.64
C LEU A 175 -2.93 2.42 5.14
N GLU A 176 -3.74 3.35 5.65
CA GLU A 176 -4.23 3.23 7.02
C GLU A 176 -5.05 1.96 7.15
N THR A 177 -4.89 1.24 8.27
CA THR A 177 -5.66 0.03 8.58
C THR A 177 -7.18 0.20 8.41
N ARG A 178 -7.73 1.39 8.66
CA ARG A 178 -9.17 1.68 8.46
C ARG A 178 -9.60 1.55 7.00
N GLN A 179 -8.72 1.85 6.05
CA GLN A 179 -8.98 1.76 4.62
C GLN A 179 -8.91 0.33 4.10
N LEU A 180 -8.23 -0.57 4.81
CA LEU A 180 -8.14 -2.00 4.48
C LEU A 180 -9.34 -2.79 5.02
N PHE A 181 -9.78 -2.48 6.24
CA PHE A 181 -10.94 -3.12 6.87
C PHE A 181 -12.22 -2.30 6.65
N LYS A 182 -12.54 -2.04 5.37
CA LYS A 182 -13.84 -1.46 4.99
C LYS A 182 -14.95 -2.44 5.38
N ARG A 183 -16.09 -1.91 5.82
CA ARG A 183 -17.25 -2.74 6.19
C ARG A 183 -17.70 -3.67 5.05
N ASP A 184 -17.52 -3.26 3.80
CA ASP A 184 -18.00 -4.02 2.64
C ASP A 184 -17.01 -5.11 2.17
N LEU A 185 -15.83 -5.26 2.80
CA LEU A 185 -14.82 -6.26 2.44
C LEU A 185 -14.38 -7.12 3.63
N THR A 186 -14.77 -6.74 4.85
CA THR A 186 -14.45 -7.48 6.06
C THR A 186 -15.35 -8.69 6.18
N LEU A 187 -14.78 -9.85 6.54
CA LEU A 187 -15.54 -11.08 6.76
C LEU A 187 -16.39 -10.97 8.05
N PRO A 188 -17.60 -11.56 8.09
CA PRO A 188 -18.21 -12.37 7.04
C PRO A 188 -18.65 -11.54 5.83
N PHE A 189 -18.34 -12.05 4.64
CA PHE A 189 -18.58 -11.39 3.36
C PHE A 189 -19.47 -12.27 2.49
N GLU A 190 -20.57 -11.71 1.99
CA GLU A 190 -21.54 -12.42 1.16
C GLU A 190 -21.64 -11.77 -0.23
N HIS A 191 -21.39 -12.55 -1.28
CA HIS A 191 -21.42 -12.06 -2.66
C HIS A 191 -21.83 -13.17 -3.63
N ASN A 192 -22.83 -12.90 -4.49
CA ASN A 192 -23.33 -13.85 -5.48
C ASN A 192 -23.69 -15.24 -4.90
N GLY A 193 -24.37 -15.26 -3.75
CA GLY A 193 -24.75 -16.52 -3.09
C GLY A 193 -23.56 -17.33 -2.57
N ILE A 194 -22.48 -16.65 -2.19
CA ILE A 194 -21.31 -17.24 -1.57
C ILE A 194 -21.06 -16.51 -0.27
N LEU A 195 -21.04 -17.24 0.83
CA LEU A 195 -20.66 -16.72 2.15
C LEU A 195 -19.21 -17.09 2.43
N LEU A 196 -18.38 -16.07 2.63
CA LEU A 196 -17.04 -16.19 3.18
C LEU A 196 -17.08 -15.86 4.65
N ASP A 197 -16.59 -16.77 5.48
CA ASP A 197 -16.56 -16.60 6.93
C ASP A 197 -15.23 -17.10 7.52
N VAL A 198 -14.95 -16.69 8.75
CA VAL A 198 -13.78 -17.16 9.51
C VAL A 198 -14.27 -18.05 10.63
N ASP A 199 -13.97 -19.33 10.51
CA ASP A 199 -14.30 -20.33 11.53
C ASP A 199 -13.02 -20.88 12.16
N HIS A 200 -12.85 -20.65 13.46
CA HIS A 200 -11.67 -21.09 14.24
C HIS A 200 -10.31 -20.76 13.58
N GLY A 201 -10.21 -19.60 12.91
CA GLY A 201 -8.99 -19.17 12.21
C GLY A 201 -8.81 -19.76 10.81
N THR A 202 -9.77 -20.54 10.32
CA THR A 202 -9.81 -21.03 8.92
C THR A 202 -10.87 -20.26 8.14
N ILE A 203 -10.53 -19.85 6.91
CA ILE A 203 -11.53 -19.25 6.03
C ILE A 203 -12.40 -20.37 5.48
N LYS A 204 -13.71 -20.24 5.62
CA LYS A 204 -14.71 -21.13 5.05
C LYS A 204 -15.48 -20.42 3.95
N VAL A 205 -15.80 -21.18 2.91
CA VAL A 205 -16.59 -20.70 1.78
C VAL A 205 -17.80 -21.60 1.65
N SER A 206 -18.97 -21.01 1.83
CA SER A 206 -20.25 -21.70 1.78
C SER A 206 -21.05 -21.17 0.59
N PRO A 207 -21.06 -21.86 -0.56
CA PRO A 207 -21.90 -21.50 -1.68
C PRO A 207 -23.35 -21.93 -1.41
N ASP A 208 -24.31 -21.11 -1.83
CA ASP A 208 -25.75 -21.41 -1.79
C ASP A 208 -26.11 -22.63 -2.64
N LEU A 209 -25.33 -22.88 -3.70
CA LEU A 209 -25.50 -24.00 -4.60
C LEU A 209 -24.19 -24.75 -4.83
N SER A 210 -24.22 -26.06 -4.59
CA SER A 210 -23.18 -27.00 -4.99
C SER A 210 -23.83 -28.26 -5.53
N ALA A 211 -23.11 -28.97 -6.41
CA ALA A 211 -23.55 -30.26 -6.92
C ALA A 211 -22.68 -31.36 -6.32
N ALA A 212 -23.33 -32.39 -5.79
CA ALA A 212 -22.67 -33.56 -5.24
C ALA A 212 -23.37 -34.83 -5.71
N GLN A 213 -22.58 -35.85 -6.04
CA GLN A 213 -23.08 -37.18 -6.33
C GLN A 213 -22.78 -38.08 -5.13
N ILE A 214 -23.84 -38.52 -4.46
CA ILE A 214 -23.77 -39.38 -3.29
C ILE A 214 -24.14 -40.80 -3.70
N GLN A 215 -23.25 -41.75 -3.43
CA GLN A 215 -23.52 -43.17 -3.55
C GLN A 215 -23.87 -43.71 -2.17
N THR A 216 -25.04 -44.33 -2.06
CA THR A 216 -25.51 -44.98 -0.84
C THR A 216 -25.61 -46.47 -1.07
N GLN A 217 -25.04 -47.27 -0.17
CA GLN A 217 -25.19 -48.72 -0.12
C GLN A 217 -25.86 -49.08 1.19
N ILE A 218 -26.89 -49.92 1.12
CA ILE A 218 -27.68 -50.36 2.26
C ILE A 218 -27.63 -51.87 2.33
N LYS A 219 -27.23 -52.41 3.48
CA LYS A 219 -27.16 -53.86 3.67
C LYS A 219 -28.55 -54.43 4.01
N GLY A 220 -28.96 -55.48 3.30
CA GLY A 220 -30.15 -56.26 3.64
C GLY A 220 -31.51 -55.61 3.35
N LEU A 221 -31.55 -54.49 2.62
CA LEU A 221 -32.79 -53.79 2.27
C LEU A 221 -32.94 -53.62 0.75
N THR A 222 -34.20 -53.60 0.27
CA THR A 222 -34.53 -53.32 -1.14
C THR A 222 -34.97 -51.87 -1.28
N LEU A 223 -34.36 -51.15 -2.21
CA LEU A 223 -34.69 -49.75 -2.49
C LEU A 223 -35.91 -49.66 -3.41
N LYS A 224 -36.92 -48.90 -2.99
CA LYS A 224 -38.01 -48.43 -3.85
C LYS A 224 -37.94 -46.91 -3.91
N THR A 225 -37.76 -46.37 -5.10
CA THR A 225 -37.71 -44.92 -5.33
C THR A 225 -39.10 -44.41 -5.71
N GLU A 226 -39.54 -43.35 -5.05
CA GLU A 226 -40.74 -42.60 -5.44
C GLU A 226 -40.29 -41.18 -5.81
N ILE A 227 -40.58 -40.78 -7.05
CA ILE A 227 -40.27 -39.43 -7.54
C ILE A 227 -41.54 -38.61 -7.43
N LEU A 228 -41.55 -37.64 -6.52
CA LEU A 228 -42.65 -36.71 -6.34
C LEU A 228 -42.33 -35.40 -7.05
N ALA A 229 -43.17 -35.01 -8.00
CA ALA A 229 -43.05 -33.73 -8.71
C ALA A 229 -43.81 -32.65 -7.95
N ASN A 230 -43.08 -31.69 -7.38
CA ASN A 230 -43.65 -30.60 -6.62
C ASN A 230 -43.92 -29.37 -7.50
N LYS A 231 -44.89 -28.55 -7.09
CA LYS A 231 -45.22 -27.24 -7.68
C LYS A 231 -44.78 -26.13 -6.75
N CYS A 232 -44.11 -25.11 -7.29
CA CYS A 232 -43.68 -23.96 -6.49
C CYS A 232 -44.17 -22.61 -7.03
N LYS A 233 -44.28 -21.65 -6.12
CA LYS A 233 -44.70 -20.27 -6.41
C LYS A 233 -43.94 -19.27 -5.53
N VAL A 234 -43.50 -18.18 -6.14
CA VAL A 234 -42.90 -17.03 -5.46
C VAL A 234 -43.96 -15.95 -5.21
N THR A 235 -43.89 -15.33 -4.02
CA THR A 235 -44.76 -14.23 -3.57
C THR A 235 -43.95 -13.24 -2.74
N ASN A 236 -44.49 -12.04 -2.47
CA ASN A 236 -43.87 -11.01 -1.63
C ASN A 236 -42.44 -10.62 -2.09
N VAL A 237 -42.30 -10.26 -3.37
CA VAL A 237 -41.00 -9.90 -3.95
C VAL A 237 -40.70 -8.43 -3.67
N LYS A 238 -39.50 -8.15 -3.15
CA LYS A 238 -39.01 -6.80 -2.90
C LYS A 238 -37.51 -6.72 -3.18
N LEU A 239 -37.09 -5.70 -3.91
CA LEU A 239 -35.70 -5.51 -4.32
C LEU A 239 -35.17 -4.18 -3.78
N ILE A 240 -34.08 -4.21 -3.00
CA ILE A 240 -33.50 -3.03 -2.34
C ILE A 240 -31.97 -3.10 -2.38
N GLY A 241 -31.31 -2.05 -2.84
CA GLY A 241 -29.85 -1.93 -2.69
C GLY A 241 -29.21 -1.10 -3.80
N CYS A 242 -28.04 -1.51 -4.27
CA CYS A 242 -27.31 -0.82 -5.32
C CYS A 242 -27.08 -1.68 -6.57
N TYR A 243 -26.91 -1.01 -7.70
CA TYR A 243 -26.49 -1.61 -8.96
C TYR A 243 -24.99 -1.31 -9.20
N LYS A 244 -24.29 -2.20 -9.91
CA LYS A 244 -22.84 -2.09 -10.19
C LYS A 244 -21.97 -1.85 -8.94
N CYS A 245 -22.30 -2.50 -7.83
CA CYS A 245 -21.59 -2.33 -6.55
C CYS A 245 -21.20 -3.69 -5.94
N ASN A 246 -20.16 -3.72 -5.12
CA ASN A 246 -19.70 -4.96 -4.47
C ASN A 246 -20.76 -5.58 -3.55
N ARG A 247 -21.53 -4.75 -2.84
CA ARG A 247 -22.60 -5.18 -1.92
C ARG A 247 -23.82 -5.80 -2.63
N GLY A 248 -24.05 -5.42 -3.89
CA GLY A 248 -25.24 -5.79 -4.65
C GLY A 248 -26.55 -5.25 -4.06
N ALA A 249 -27.66 -5.84 -4.53
CA ALA A 249 -29.01 -5.61 -4.05
C ALA A 249 -29.52 -6.83 -3.27
N LYS A 250 -30.40 -6.59 -2.32
CA LYS A 250 -31.12 -7.62 -1.57
C LYS A 250 -32.47 -7.87 -2.22
N LEU A 251 -32.67 -9.11 -2.66
CA LEU A 251 -33.93 -9.63 -3.16
C LEU A 251 -34.61 -10.40 -2.02
N GLU A 252 -35.61 -9.78 -1.42
CA GLU A 252 -36.50 -10.41 -0.45
C GLU A 252 -37.65 -11.08 -1.21
N LEU A 253 -37.86 -12.38 -0.99
CA LEU A 253 -38.96 -13.13 -1.59
C LEU A 253 -39.45 -14.24 -0.67
N THR A 254 -40.73 -14.61 -0.81
CA THR A 254 -41.31 -15.78 -0.14
C THR A 254 -41.57 -16.88 -1.17
N CYS A 255 -40.85 -18.01 -1.07
CA CYS A 255 -41.10 -19.17 -1.93
C CYS A 255 -41.90 -20.27 -1.21
N LYS A 256 -42.98 -20.72 -1.84
CA LYS A 256 -43.87 -21.82 -1.39
C LYS A 256 -43.80 -22.99 -2.34
N THR A 257 -43.89 -24.20 -1.81
CA THR A 257 -44.06 -25.45 -2.57
C THR A 257 -45.26 -26.23 -2.03
N ASP A 258 -45.91 -27.03 -2.86
CA ASP A 258 -47.09 -27.82 -2.47
C ASP A 258 -46.72 -29.01 -1.56
N PHE A 259 -45.54 -29.59 -1.74
CA PHE A 259 -45.02 -30.66 -0.90
C PHE A 259 -43.48 -30.62 -0.84
N GLY A 260 -42.92 -31.13 0.26
CA GLY A 260 -41.48 -31.26 0.48
C GLY A 260 -40.74 -29.93 0.53
N ASN A 261 -39.42 -29.97 0.64
CA ASN A 261 -38.57 -28.82 0.37
C ASN A 261 -37.97 -28.97 -1.02
N SER A 262 -37.91 -27.89 -1.79
CA SER A 262 -37.39 -27.93 -3.17
C SER A 262 -36.48 -26.76 -3.45
N LEU A 263 -35.46 -27.01 -4.27
CA LEU A 263 -34.69 -25.96 -4.91
C LEU A 263 -35.52 -25.37 -6.05
N GLY A 264 -35.59 -24.04 -6.12
CA GLY A 264 -36.22 -23.29 -7.18
C GLY A 264 -35.19 -22.45 -7.93
N ASN A 265 -35.07 -22.66 -9.24
CA ASN A 265 -34.22 -21.88 -10.13
C ASN A 265 -34.98 -20.67 -10.65
N ILE A 266 -34.55 -19.47 -10.30
CA ILE A 266 -35.14 -18.19 -10.70
C ILE A 266 -34.35 -17.65 -11.90
N VAL A 267 -35.05 -17.44 -13.01
CA VAL A 267 -34.50 -16.89 -14.23
C VAL A 267 -35.25 -15.60 -14.57
N CYS A 268 -34.52 -14.49 -14.60
CA CYS A 268 -34.97 -13.19 -15.06
C CYS A 268 -34.07 -12.72 -16.22
N PRO A 269 -34.50 -11.77 -17.06
CA PRO A 269 -33.62 -11.13 -18.04
C PRO A 269 -32.32 -10.55 -17.45
N SER A 270 -32.38 -9.92 -16.27
CA SER A 270 -31.21 -9.29 -15.64
C SER A 270 -30.40 -10.17 -14.70
N LEU A 271 -30.94 -11.31 -14.24
CA LEU A 271 -30.29 -12.15 -13.24
C LEU A 271 -30.74 -13.60 -13.30
N THR A 272 -29.89 -14.52 -12.86
CA THR A 272 -30.25 -15.92 -12.59
C THR A 272 -29.78 -16.29 -11.20
N THR A 273 -30.66 -16.83 -10.37
CA THR A 273 -30.37 -17.18 -8.98
C THR A 273 -31.21 -18.37 -8.52
N PHE A 274 -30.99 -18.85 -7.29
CA PHE A 274 -31.71 -19.99 -6.74
C PHE A 274 -32.30 -19.63 -5.37
N THR A 275 -33.39 -20.29 -5.00
CA THR A 275 -33.97 -20.19 -3.66
C THR A 275 -34.49 -21.54 -3.21
N THR A 276 -34.52 -21.77 -1.89
CA THR A 276 -35.22 -22.92 -1.32
C THR A 276 -36.69 -22.56 -1.10
N CYS A 277 -37.58 -23.44 -1.52
CA CYS A 277 -39.03 -23.34 -1.36
C CYS A 277 -39.49 -24.37 -0.34
N VAL A 278 -40.28 -23.95 0.64
CA VAL A 278 -40.79 -24.80 1.72
C VAL A 278 -42.32 -24.73 1.80
N PRO A 279 -43.03 -25.75 2.33
CA PRO A 279 -44.49 -25.80 2.25
C PRO A 279 -45.20 -24.66 2.98
N LYS A 280 -44.65 -24.23 4.12
CA LYS A 280 -45.18 -23.10 4.89
C LYS A 280 -44.98 -21.76 4.19
N GLY A 281 -44.04 -21.69 3.24
CA GLY A 281 -43.48 -20.46 2.73
C GLY A 281 -42.52 -19.83 3.72
N GLU A 282 -41.31 -19.55 3.26
CA GLU A 282 -40.29 -18.85 4.05
C GLU A 282 -39.84 -17.63 3.27
N THR A 283 -39.75 -16.49 3.95
CA THR A 283 -39.17 -15.28 3.39
C THR A 283 -37.66 -15.37 3.48
N ARG A 284 -37.00 -15.30 2.34
CA ARG A 284 -35.55 -15.37 2.18
C ARG A 284 -35.05 -14.05 1.61
N ASN A 285 -33.87 -13.63 2.07
CA ASN A 285 -33.14 -12.50 1.52
C ASN A 285 -31.97 -13.05 0.70
N LEU A 286 -32.00 -12.85 -0.60
CA LEU A 286 -30.94 -13.27 -1.52
C LEU A 286 -30.10 -12.05 -1.91
N SER A 287 -28.78 -12.19 -1.91
CA SER A 287 -27.87 -11.17 -2.44
C SER A 287 -27.74 -11.35 -3.96
N VAL A 288 -28.08 -10.31 -4.74
CA VAL A 288 -28.06 -10.32 -6.21
C VAL A 288 -27.33 -9.11 -6.77
N HIS A 289 -26.61 -9.29 -7.88
CA HIS A 289 -25.87 -8.22 -8.54
C HIS A 289 -26.51 -7.85 -9.86
N LEU A 290 -26.75 -6.54 -10.04
CA LEU A 290 -27.52 -6.00 -11.17
C LEU A 290 -26.73 -4.87 -11.84
N SER A 291 -26.89 -4.75 -13.16
CA SER A 291 -26.17 -3.78 -13.99
C SER A 291 -26.91 -2.46 -14.22
N HIS A 292 -28.21 -2.39 -13.90
CA HIS A 292 -29.07 -1.24 -14.17
C HIS A 292 -29.85 -0.80 -12.92
N SER A 293 -30.22 0.47 -12.87
CA SER A 293 -30.90 1.08 -11.71
C SER A 293 -32.40 0.76 -11.66
N GLN A 294 -33.09 0.76 -12.79
CA GLN A 294 -34.53 0.53 -12.87
C GLN A 294 -34.79 -0.89 -13.35
N ILE A 295 -35.43 -1.70 -12.50
CA ILE A 295 -35.79 -3.09 -12.79
C ILE A 295 -37.32 -3.18 -12.87
N ASP A 296 -37.81 -3.67 -14.00
CA ASP A 296 -39.22 -4.01 -14.22
C ASP A 296 -39.28 -5.18 -15.21
N GLU A 297 -39.28 -6.40 -14.68
CA GLU A 297 -39.10 -7.62 -15.47
C GLU A 297 -40.01 -8.77 -14.99
N THR A 298 -40.48 -9.60 -15.93
CA THR A 298 -41.15 -10.86 -15.61
C THR A 298 -40.13 -11.97 -15.48
N CYS A 299 -40.06 -12.58 -14.30
CA CYS A 299 -39.18 -13.71 -14.00
C CYS A 299 -39.95 -15.04 -13.98
N GLU A 300 -39.21 -16.13 -14.19
CA GLU A 300 -39.72 -17.50 -14.12
C GLU A 300 -38.99 -18.26 -13.01
N ILE A 301 -39.72 -19.05 -12.22
CA ILE A 301 -39.14 -19.99 -11.26
C ILE A 301 -39.43 -21.43 -11.69
N PHE A 302 -38.41 -22.27 -11.68
CA PHE A 302 -38.48 -23.70 -11.99
C PHE A 302 -38.18 -24.54 -10.75
N CYS A 303 -39.11 -25.39 -10.35
CA CYS A 303 -38.91 -26.36 -9.26
C CYS A 303 -39.14 -27.77 -9.80
N GLY A 304 -38.05 -28.46 -10.12
CA GLY A 304 -38.08 -29.75 -10.81
C GLY A 304 -38.76 -29.62 -12.19
N SER A 305 -39.94 -30.22 -12.34
CA SER A 305 -40.72 -30.21 -13.58
C SER A 305 -41.82 -29.13 -13.62
N SER A 306 -42.00 -28.35 -12.55
CA SER A 306 -42.99 -27.28 -12.51
C SER A 306 -42.34 -25.91 -12.75
N TYR A 307 -43.11 -24.97 -13.29
CA TYR A 307 -42.69 -23.57 -13.39
C TYR A 307 -43.84 -22.61 -13.05
N SER A 308 -43.48 -21.42 -12.57
CA SER A 308 -44.42 -20.31 -12.39
C SER A 308 -43.76 -18.96 -12.69
N LYS A 309 -44.56 -17.92 -12.94
CA LYS A 309 -44.09 -16.57 -13.25
C LYS A 309 -44.35 -15.60 -12.11
N PHE A 310 -43.48 -14.61 -11.95
CA PHE A 310 -43.67 -13.49 -11.03
C PHE A 310 -43.02 -12.21 -11.58
N GLU A 311 -43.44 -11.06 -11.04
CA GLU A 311 -42.95 -9.74 -11.44
C GLU A 311 -41.86 -9.28 -10.47
N LEU A 312 -40.72 -8.84 -11.00
CA LEU A 312 -39.62 -8.24 -10.26
C LEU A 312 -39.56 -6.75 -10.58
N LYS A 313 -39.82 -5.90 -9.58
CA LYS A 313 -39.77 -4.44 -9.71
C LYS A 313 -38.91 -3.82 -8.60
N GLY A 314 -38.09 -2.83 -8.96
CA GLY A 314 -37.28 -2.11 -7.99
C GLY A 314 -36.47 -0.96 -8.59
N ILE A 315 -36.08 -0.01 -7.75
CA ILE A 315 -35.19 1.09 -8.11
C ILE A 315 -33.95 1.01 -7.21
N LEU A 316 -32.77 0.91 -7.82
CA LEU A 316 -31.48 0.72 -7.16
C LEU A 316 -30.63 1.98 -7.23
N ASN A 317 -29.85 2.20 -6.18
CA ASN A 317 -28.98 3.37 -6.05
C ASN A 317 -27.57 3.09 -6.62
N HIS A 318 -26.87 4.11 -7.09
CA HIS A 318 -25.45 4.01 -7.42
C HIS A 318 -24.62 4.40 -6.18
N PRO A 319 -23.57 3.64 -5.81
CA PRO A 319 -22.65 4.08 -4.75
C PRO A 319 -21.81 5.27 -5.25
N GLU A 320 -21.71 6.35 -4.48
CA GLU A 320 -20.75 7.43 -4.77
C GLU A 320 -19.32 6.94 -4.50
N GLU A 321 -18.47 6.93 -5.52
CA GLU A 321 -17.03 6.63 -5.36
C GLU A 321 -16.29 7.90 -4.89
N THR A 322 -15.76 7.89 -3.67
CA THR A 322 -14.84 8.92 -3.18
C THR A 322 -13.41 8.41 -3.34
N ILE A 323 -12.79 8.69 -4.49
CA ILE A 323 -11.38 8.38 -4.72
C ILE A 323 -10.53 9.55 -4.19
N GLU A 324 -10.11 9.49 -2.93
CA GLU A 324 -9.04 10.36 -2.42
C GLU A 324 -7.69 9.64 -2.58
N THR A 325 -6.93 9.95 -3.63
CA THR A 325 -5.50 9.62 -3.67
C THR A 325 -4.70 10.75 -3.04
N LYS A 326 -4.43 10.63 -1.73
CA LYS A 326 -3.53 11.55 -1.03
C LYS A 326 -2.08 11.12 -1.28
N TRP A 327 -1.30 12.00 -1.87
CA TRP A 327 0.17 11.89 -1.93
C TRP A 327 0.74 12.67 -0.75
N ALA A 328 1.54 12.02 0.08
CA ALA A 328 2.22 12.69 1.19
C ALA A 328 3.57 13.25 0.69
N GLN A 329 3.69 14.57 0.62
CA GLN A 329 4.96 15.24 0.33
C GLN A 329 5.76 15.40 1.63
N LYS A 330 6.92 14.75 1.74
CA LYS A 330 7.83 14.91 2.88
C LYS A 330 9.14 15.54 2.40
N HIS A 331 9.42 16.75 2.89
CA HIS A 331 10.67 17.44 2.59
C HIS A 331 11.84 16.76 3.31
N SER A 332 12.98 16.63 2.60
CA SER A 332 14.22 16.10 3.18
C SER A 332 14.78 17.03 4.24
N ASN A 333 15.29 16.46 5.35
CA ASN A 333 16.04 17.20 6.34
C ASN A 333 17.44 17.49 5.78
N LYS A 334 17.85 18.77 5.76
CA LYS A 334 19.18 19.20 5.29
C LYS A 334 20.26 18.44 6.04
N MET A 335 21.11 17.72 5.30
CA MET A 335 22.34 17.17 5.85
C MET A 335 23.39 18.29 5.79
N GLN A 336 23.81 18.75 6.96
CA GLN A 336 24.79 19.83 7.06
C GLN A 336 26.17 19.23 6.84
N SER A 337 26.69 19.30 5.61
CA SER A 337 28.07 18.92 5.31
C SER A 337 29.04 19.82 6.07
N LEU A 338 30.03 19.21 6.70
CA LEU A 338 31.02 19.85 7.59
C LEU A 338 32.06 20.73 6.88
N MET A 339 31.80 21.20 5.66
CA MET A 339 32.62 22.20 4.95
C MET A 339 31.75 23.09 4.06
N ASP A 340 30.87 23.90 4.67
CA ASP A 340 30.39 25.14 4.03
C ASP A 340 31.45 26.23 4.28
N ILE A 341 32.60 26.13 3.61
CA ILE A 341 33.46 27.32 3.47
C ILE A 341 32.90 28.07 2.26
N ASP A 342 32.14 29.12 2.54
CA ASP A 342 31.55 29.99 1.53
C ASP A 342 32.64 30.78 0.78
N LEU A 343 33.27 30.13 -0.21
CA LEU A 343 34.23 30.75 -1.12
C LEU A 343 33.56 31.71 -2.12
N THR A 344 32.22 31.75 -2.18
CA THR A 344 31.51 32.63 -3.11
C THR A 344 31.69 34.10 -2.74
N HIS A 345 31.93 34.41 -1.46
CA HIS A 345 32.26 35.76 -1.00
C HIS A 345 33.68 36.21 -1.40
N LEU A 346 34.66 35.30 -1.44
CA LEU A 346 36.03 35.61 -1.84
C LEU A 346 36.15 35.81 -3.36
N LEU A 347 35.41 35.02 -4.16
CA LEU A 347 35.40 35.13 -5.62
C LEU A 347 34.60 36.35 -6.11
N LYS A 348 33.53 36.76 -5.42
CA LYS A 348 32.81 38.02 -5.71
C LYS A 348 33.71 39.25 -5.56
N PHE A 349 34.76 39.19 -4.74
CA PHE A 349 35.72 40.27 -4.57
C PHE A 349 36.62 40.48 -5.79
N LEU A 350 36.87 39.43 -6.57
CA LEU A 350 37.74 39.46 -7.76
C LEU A 350 37.01 39.91 -9.04
N PHE A 351 35.69 39.70 -9.13
CA PHE A 351 34.93 39.90 -10.37
C PHE A 351 34.16 41.22 -10.48
N PHE A 352 34.18 42.10 -9.46
CA PHE A 352 33.56 43.43 -9.57
C PHE A 352 34.57 44.48 -10.07
N PRO A 353 34.36 45.10 -11.26
CA PRO A 353 35.30 46.04 -11.87
C PRO A 353 35.54 47.31 -11.03
N ARG A 354 34.63 47.64 -10.10
CA ARG A 354 34.78 48.77 -9.18
C ARG A 354 35.90 48.56 -8.15
N TYR A 355 36.13 47.34 -7.68
CA TYR A 355 37.17 47.04 -6.70
C TYR A 355 38.55 46.87 -7.35
N LEU A 356 38.61 46.33 -8.57
CA LEU A 356 39.82 46.31 -9.39
C LEU A 356 40.34 47.74 -9.65
N LEU A 357 39.43 48.68 -9.95
CA LEU A 357 39.77 50.10 -10.14
C LEU A 357 40.35 50.74 -8.88
N ILE A 358 39.77 50.45 -7.70
CA ILE A 358 40.27 50.96 -6.41
C ILE A 358 41.65 50.39 -6.09
N LEU A 359 41.89 49.10 -6.37
CA LEU A 359 43.19 48.47 -6.15
C LEU A 359 44.28 49.04 -7.08
N LEU A 360 43.93 49.30 -8.34
CA LEU A 360 44.82 49.96 -9.30
C LEU A 360 45.11 51.42 -8.91
N LEU A 361 44.11 52.17 -8.44
CA LEU A 361 44.29 53.54 -7.93
C LEU A 361 45.16 53.57 -6.67
N ALA A 362 44.98 52.60 -5.77
CA ALA A 362 45.81 52.47 -4.57
C ALA A 362 47.27 52.17 -4.94
N LEU A 363 47.52 51.23 -5.86
CA LEU A 363 48.87 50.94 -6.37
C LEU A 363 49.50 52.16 -7.07
N PHE A 364 48.73 52.88 -7.88
CA PHE A 364 49.21 54.09 -8.55
C PHE A 364 49.55 55.21 -7.54
N SER A 365 48.74 55.37 -6.50
CA SER A 365 49.00 56.31 -5.40
C SER A 365 50.28 55.95 -4.64
N PHE A 366 50.53 54.65 -4.40
CA PHE A 366 51.71 54.18 -3.68
C PHE A 366 52.99 54.41 -4.50
N VAL A 367 52.92 54.19 -5.82
CA VAL A 367 54.02 54.51 -6.74
C VAL A 367 54.27 56.01 -6.82
N LEU A 368 53.23 56.85 -6.89
CA LEU A 368 53.34 58.32 -6.86
C LEU A 368 53.96 58.84 -5.55
N ILE A 369 53.52 58.31 -4.41
CA ILE A 369 54.06 58.65 -3.09
C ILE A 369 55.53 58.23 -3.03
N GLY A 370 55.88 57.04 -3.52
CA GLY A 370 57.27 56.60 -3.65
C GLY A 370 58.09 57.56 -4.53
N TYR A 371 57.60 57.90 -5.72
CA TYR A 371 58.31 58.76 -6.67
C TYR A 371 58.48 60.20 -6.18
N CYS A 372 57.58 60.71 -5.34
CA CYS A 372 57.68 62.04 -4.74
C CYS A 372 58.51 62.06 -3.44
N PHE A 373 58.44 61.03 -2.60
CA PHE A 373 59.15 60.99 -1.33
C PHE A 373 60.62 60.55 -1.45
N LEU A 374 60.96 59.67 -2.39
CA LEU A 374 62.35 59.21 -2.59
C LEU A 374 63.34 60.33 -3.02
N PRO A 375 63.00 61.27 -3.93
CA PRO A 375 63.85 62.41 -4.25
C PRO A 375 63.95 63.43 -3.10
N CYS A 376 62.88 63.57 -2.31
CA CYS A 376 62.87 64.46 -1.14
C CYS A 376 63.74 63.93 0.01
N LEU A 377 63.66 62.63 0.32
CA LEU A 377 64.49 62.00 1.34
C LEU A 377 65.98 61.97 0.96
N THR A 378 66.29 61.71 -0.31
CA THR A 378 67.69 61.72 -0.80
C THR A 378 68.29 63.13 -0.77
N ARG A 379 67.53 64.18 -1.14
CA ARG A 379 67.99 65.58 -0.97
C ARG A 379 68.16 65.98 0.49
N PHE A 380 67.26 65.55 1.38
CA PHE A 380 67.35 65.87 2.81
C PHE A 380 68.56 65.18 3.50
N LEU A 381 68.84 63.93 3.13
CA LEU A 381 70.00 63.18 3.62
C LEU A 381 71.33 63.72 3.05
N LEU A 382 71.37 64.13 1.78
CA LEU A 382 72.53 64.81 1.20
C LEU A 382 72.81 66.16 1.89
N PHE A 383 71.78 66.94 2.22
CA PHE A 383 71.95 68.22 2.94
C PHE A 383 72.48 68.02 4.37
N ARG A 384 72.06 66.94 5.05
CA ARG A 384 72.60 66.55 6.38
C ARG A 384 74.05 66.07 6.28
N LEU A 385 74.43 65.32 5.25
CA LEU A 385 75.80 64.84 5.05
C LEU A 385 76.79 65.97 4.70
N VAL A 386 76.37 66.96 3.89
CA VAL A 386 77.19 68.16 3.59
C VAL A 386 77.42 69.01 4.84
N ASN A 387 76.41 69.17 5.70
CA ASN A 387 76.56 69.89 6.96
C ASN A 387 77.46 69.17 7.99
N ILE A 388 77.54 67.83 7.94
CA ILE A 388 78.44 67.05 8.80
C ILE A 388 79.90 67.11 8.29
N PHE A 389 80.12 67.18 6.97
CA PHE A 389 81.46 67.32 6.39
C PHE A 389 82.04 68.75 6.49
N CYS A 390 81.21 69.80 6.44
CA CYS A 390 81.67 71.19 6.62
C CYS A 390 81.99 71.57 8.08
N ALA A 391 81.51 70.81 9.08
CA ALA A 391 81.79 71.09 10.50
C ALA A 391 83.12 70.52 11.01
N ARG A 392 83.90 69.80 10.18
CA ARG A 392 85.11 69.08 10.61
C ARG A 392 86.43 69.73 10.17
N SER A 393 86.42 70.93 9.60
CA SER A 393 87.61 71.60 9.05
C SER A 393 87.89 73.00 9.62
N VAL A 394 87.79 73.23 10.93
CA VAL A 394 88.49 74.36 11.58
C VAL A 394 88.93 73.96 12.99
N ALA A 395 90.18 73.52 13.12
CA ALA A 395 90.97 73.62 14.34
C ALA A 395 92.44 73.80 13.96
N PRO A 396 93.12 74.85 14.48
CA PRO A 396 94.51 74.64 14.82
C PRO A 396 94.94 75.25 16.18
N LYS A 397 95.65 74.39 16.91
CA LYS A 397 96.95 74.57 17.60
C LYS A 397 97.06 75.49 18.83
N ARG A 398 97.23 74.80 19.97
CA ARG A 398 98.05 75.19 21.14
C ARG A 398 99.52 75.43 20.78
N ASN A 399 100.13 76.42 21.44
CA ASN A 399 101.53 76.55 21.90
C ASN A 399 101.43 77.50 23.12
N PHE A 400 101.66 77.18 24.40
CA PHE A 400 102.83 76.70 25.17
C PHE A 400 104.02 77.68 25.28
N TYR A 401 104.33 78.03 26.56
CA TYR A 401 105.49 78.74 27.17
C TYR A 401 105.50 80.30 27.13
N LYS A 402 105.92 81.09 28.15
CA LYS A 402 106.61 80.88 29.45
C LYS A 402 106.59 82.19 30.31
N ASP A 403 106.52 82.02 31.64
CA ASP A 403 107.03 82.82 32.79
C ASP A 403 107.29 84.34 32.70
N ILE A 404 106.65 85.11 33.60
CA ILE A 404 107.20 85.84 34.77
C ILE A 404 106.04 86.28 35.66
#